data_AF-A0A094DCQ5-F1
#
_entry.id   AF-A0A094DCQ5-F1
#
_cell.length_a   1.000
_cell.length_b   1.000
_cell.length_c   1.000
_cell.angle_alpha   90.00
_cell.angle_beta   90.00
_cell.angle_gamma   90.00
#
_symmetry.space_group_name_H-M   'P 1'
#
loop_
_entity.id
_entity.type
_entity.pdbx_description
1 polymer ?
#
loop_
_entity_poly.entity_id
_entity_poly.type
_entity_poly.pdbx_seq_one_letter_code
_entity_poly.pdbx_strand_id
1 'polypeptide(L)'
;EKSDLASLASLGHFLKGSSATLGLTKVKDSCERIQHFGQKKDESGTVDEPDEAVCLRRIRETLKEVKEQYQEVESVLRKFYA
;
A
#
# COMPACT_ATOMS: atom_id res chain seq x y z
N GLU A 1 -20.26 -1.76 2.49
CA GLU A 1 -19.17 -2.41 3.24
C GLU A 1 -18.65 -1.45 4.30
N LYS A 2 -18.51 -1.87 5.56
CA LYS A 2 -17.85 -1.06 6.59
C LYS A 2 -16.37 -0.95 6.23
N SER A 3 -15.95 0.23 5.80
CA SER A 3 -14.57 0.48 5.44
C SER A 3 -13.71 0.56 6.70
N ASP A 4 -13.21 -0.59 7.13
CA ASP A 4 -12.39 -0.71 8.34
C ASP A 4 -10.95 -0.29 8.03
N LEU A 5 -10.63 0.98 8.33
CA LEU A 5 -9.29 1.56 8.14
C LEU A 5 -8.20 0.75 8.86
N ALA A 6 -8.51 0.18 10.03
CA ALA A 6 -7.57 -0.65 10.78
C ALA A 6 -7.22 -1.95 10.05
N SER A 7 -8.20 -2.60 9.43
CA SER A 7 -8.01 -3.79 8.59
C SER A 7 -7.18 -3.46 7.35
N LEU A 8 -7.43 -2.31 6.72
CA LEU A 8 -6.63 -1.82 5.59
C LEU A 8 -5.18 -1.52 6.02
N ALA A 9 -4.97 -0.95 7.22
CA ALA A 9 -3.64 -0.73 7.77
C ALA A 9 -2.88 -2.05 8.00
N SER A 10 -3.57 -3.05 8.55
CA SER A 10 -3.00 -4.39 8.79
C SER A 10 -2.59 -5.08 7.48
N LEU A 11 -3.45 -5.02 6.45
CA LEU A 11 -3.14 -5.56 5.12
C LEU A 11 -1.97 -4.81 4.46
N GLY A 12 -1.95 -3.48 4.56
CA GLY A 12 -0.83 -2.65 4.09
C GLY A 12 0.49 -3.05 4.77
N HIS A 13 0.48 -3.23 6.09
CA HIS A 13 1.65 -3.70 6.85
C HIS A 13 2.13 -5.08 6.40
N PHE A 14 1.21 -6.04 6.23
CA PHE A 14 1.52 -7.39 5.79
C PHE A 14 2.21 -7.39 4.41
N LEU A 15 1.59 -6.73 3.42
CA LEU A 15 2.13 -6.65 2.05
C LEU A 15 3.45 -5.88 1.98
N LYS A 16 3.60 -4.84 2.82
CA LYS A 16 4.86 -4.10 2.97
C LYS A 16 6.00 -5.04 3.36
N GLY A 17 5.77 -5.89 4.36
CA GLY A 17 6.76 -6.86 4.85
C GLY A 17 7.22 -7.81 3.75
N SER A 18 6.27 -8.48 3.07
CA SER A 18 6.59 -9.42 1.99
C SER A 18 7.32 -8.75 0.81
N SER A 19 6.91 -7.54 0.43
CA SER A 19 7.51 -6.80 -0.68
C SER A 19 8.93 -6.32 -0.35
N ALA A 20 9.17 -5.91 0.90
CA ALA A 20 10.50 -5.52 1.37
C ALA A 20 11.51 -6.68 1.29
N THR A 21 11.10 -7.88 1.72
CA THR A 21 11.96 -9.07 1.69
C THR A 21 12.43 -9.43 0.28
N LEU A 22 11.59 -9.21 -0.73
CA LEU A 22 11.90 -9.49 -2.12
C LEU A 22 12.58 -8.32 -2.86
N GLY A 23 12.86 -7.21 -2.17
CA GLY A 23 13.48 -6.02 -2.77
C GLY A 23 12.55 -5.22 -3.68
N LEU A 24 11.23 -5.40 -3.57
CA LEU A 24 10.21 -4.74 -4.39
C LEU A 24 9.88 -3.36 -3.84
N THR A 25 10.83 -2.43 -3.91
CA THR A 25 10.78 -1.13 -3.22
C THR A 25 9.53 -0.30 -3.56
N LYS A 26 9.17 -0.18 -4.84
CA LYS A 26 7.97 0.55 -5.28
C LYS A 26 6.68 0.03 -4.62
N VAL A 27 6.53 -1.30 -4.60
CA VAL A 27 5.37 -1.97 -3.98
C VAL A 27 5.39 -1.76 -2.46
N LYS A 28 6.57 -1.93 -1.84
CA LYS A 28 6.80 -1.70 -0.41
C LYS A 28 6.39 -0.28 0.02
N ASP A 29 6.79 0.75 -0.72
CA ASP A 29 6.48 2.14 -0.40
C ASP A 29 4.99 2.44 -0.56
N SER A 30 4.36 1.88 -1.59
CA SER A 30 2.92 2.03 -1.80
C SER A 30 2.09 1.31 -0.72
N CYS A 31 2.53 0.14 -0.26
CA CYS A 31 1.93 -0.55 0.88
C CYS A 31 2.11 0.22 2.20
N GLU A 32 3.23 0.92 2.38
CA GLU A 32 3.48 1.80 3.53
C GLU A 32 2.50 2.98 3.57
N ARG A 33 2.21 3.59 2.41
CA ARG A 33 1.20 4.66 2.29
C ARG A 33 -0.20 4.16 2.68
N ILE A 34 -0.59 2.96 2.24
CA ILE A 34 -1.86 2.33 2.67
C ILE A 34 -1.89 2.12 4.20
N GLN A 35 -0.77 1.69 4.78
CA GLN A 35 -0.63 1.55 6.23
C GLN A 35 -0.87 2.89 6.94
N HIS A 36 -0.22 3.98 6.49
CA HIS A 36 -0.36 5.30 7.08
C HIS A 36 -1.79 5.84 6.99
N PHE A 37 -2.41 5.80 5.80
CA PHE A 37 -3.80 6.23 5.64
C PHE A 37 -4.77 5.39 6.47
N GLY A 38 -4.54 4.08 6.60
CA GLY A 38 -5.32 3.20 7.47
C GLY A 38 -5.18 3.52 8.96
N GLN A 39 -4.09 4.18 9.35
CA GLN A 39 -3.87 4.71 10.70
C GLN A 39 -4.38 6.14 10.89
N LYS A 40 -5.14 6.67 9.92
CA LYS A 40 -5.59 8.07 9.89
C LYS A 40 -4.43 9.06 9.90
N LYS A 41 -3.43 8.79 9.07
CA LYS A 41 -2.28 9.67 8.85
C LYS A 41 -2.17 10.08 7.40
N ASP A 42 -1.39 11.11 7.16
CA ASP A 42 -0.98 11.55 5.84
C ASP A 42 -0.05 10.53 5.17
N GLU A 43 0.32 10.81 3.92
CA GLU A 43 1.19 9.95 3.12
C GLU A 43 2.53 9.65 3.79
N SER A 44 3.09 10.64 4.49
CA SER A 44 4.38 10.51 5.20
C SER A 44 4.28 9.75 6.52
N GLY A 45 3.07 9.59 7.07
CA GLY A 45 2.85 8.97 8.37
C GLY A 45 3.21 9.86 9.56
N THR A 46 3.37 11.17 9.33
CA THR A 46 3.81 12.14 10.33
C THR A 46 2.69 13.05 10.83
N VAL A 47 1.69 13.32 9.99
CA VAL A 47 0.56 14.20 10.31
C VAL A 47 -0.72 13.37 10.38
N ASP A 48 -1.56 13.62 11.37
CA ASP A 48 -2.86 12.98 11.47
C ASP A 48 -3.83 13.53 10.39
N GLU A 49 -4.58 12.63 9.76
CA GLU A 49 -5.66 12.93 8.82
C GLU A 49 -7.00 12.53 9.47
N PRO A 50 -7.73 13.49 10.07
CA PRO A 50 -8.97 13.19 10.78
C PRO A 50 -10.12 12.80 9.85
N ASP A 51 -10.04 13.12 8.55
CA ASP A 51 -11.10 12.80 7.58
C ASP A 51 -10.93 11.37 7.03
N GLU A 52 -11.75 10.45 7.54
CA GLU A 52 -11.79 9.06 7.08
C GLU A 52 -12.11 8.93 5.59
N ALA A 53 -12.94 9.80 5.02
CA ALA A 53 -13.28 9.75 3.60
C ALA A 53 -12.06 10.11 2.73
N VAL A 54 -11.21 11.03 3.20
CA VAL A 54 -9.93 11.33 2.56
C VAL A 54 -8.99 10.13 2.65
N CYS A 55 -8.82 9.53 3.83
CA CYS A 55 -8.00 8.32 3.99
C CYS A 55 -8.47 7.20 3.05
N LEU A 56 -9.77 6.93 2.99
CA LEU A 56 -10.31 5.89 2.12
C LEU A 56 -10.13 6.18 0.63
N ARG A 57 -10.30 7.45 0.21
CA ARG A 57 -10.03 7.85 -1.17
C ARG A 57 -8.56 7.63 -1.52
N ARG A 58 -7.64 8.06 -0.64
CA ARG A 58 -6.19 7.87 -0.82
C ARG A 58 -5.82 6.40 -0.88
N ILE A 59 -6.34 5.56 0.02
CA ILE A 59 -6.11 4.10 -0.02
C ILE A 59 -6.59 3.51 -1.34
N ARG A 60 -7.75 3.93 -1.87
CA ARG A 60 -8.24 3.45 -3.18
C ARG A 60 -7.33 3.87 -4.33
N GLU A 61 -6.82 5.10 -4.32
CA GLU A 61 -5.85 5.59 -5.30
C GLU A 61 -4.56 4.76 -5.23
N THR A 62 -3.97 4.63 -4.04
CA THR A 62 -2.75 3.85 -3.84
C THR A 62 -2.94 2.37 -4.17
N LEU A 63 -4.11 1.78 -3.93
CA LEU A 63 -4.40 0.39 -4.33
C LEU A 63 -4.38 0.18 -5.85
N LYS A 64 -4.76 1.19 -6.64
CA LYS A 64 -4.62 1.11 -8.10
C LYS A 64 -3.14 1.09 -8.49
N GLU A 65 -2.35 1.99 -7.91
CA GLU A 65 -0.91 2.08 -8.14
C GLU A 65 -0.19 0.77 -7.76
N VAL A 66 -0.51 0.20 -6.58
CA VAL A 66 0.05 -1.09 -6.14
C VAL A 66 -0.24 -2.19 -7.17
N LYS A 67 -1.45 -2.26 -7.72
CA LYS A 67 -1.81 -3.28 -8.71
C LYS A 67 -0.99 -3.17 -9.99
N GLU A 68 -0.78 -1.95 -10.48
CA GLU A 68 0.06 -1.69 -11.66
C GLU A 68 1.51 -2.07 -11.39
N GLN A 69 2.05 -1.67 -10.23
CA GLN A 69 3.40 -2.04 -9.82
C GLN A 69 3.57 -3.56 -9.67
N TYR A 70 2.56 -4.27 -9.15
CA TYR A 70 2.57 -5.72 -9.07
C TYR A 70 2.68 -6.38 -10.45
N GLN A 71 1.94 -5.88 -11.45
CA GLN A 71 2.01 -6.39 -12.81
C GLN A 71 3.38 -6.11 -13.47
N GLU A 72 3.94 -4.92 -13.24
CA GLU A 72 5.29 -4.56 -13.70
C GLU A 72 6.32 -5.55 -13.13
N VAL A 73 6.29 -5.75 -11.80
CA VAL A 73 7.19 -6.66 -11.09
C VAL A 73 7.03 -8.10 -11.56
N GLU A 74 5.79 -8.59 -11.70
CA GLU A 74 5.52 -9.95 -12.17
C GLU A 74 6.15 -10.19 -13.54
N SER A 75 5.98 -9.25 -14.48
CA SER A 75 6.55 -9.34 -15.83
C SER A 75 8.08 -9.39 -15.80
N VAL A 76 8.71 -8.59 -14.94
CA VAL A 76 10.16 -8.58 -14.76
C VAL A 76 10.66 -9.90 -14.14
N LEU A 77 10.03 -10.36 -13.06
CA LEU A 77 10.44 -11.59 -12.37
C LEU A 77 10.26 -12.82 -13.27
N ARG A 78 9.18 -12.89 -14.06
CA ARG A 78 8.97 -13.97 -15.05
C ARG A 78 10.09 -14.01 -16.08
N LYS A 79 10.59 -12.86 -16.54
CA LYS A 79 11.72 -12.80 -17.49
C LYS A 79 13.06 -13.16 -16.84
N PHE A 80 13.25 -12.78 -15.57
CA PHE A 80 14.50 -13.02 -14.84
C PHE A 80 14.69 -14.50 -14.48
N TYR A 81 13.59 -15.20 -14.15
CA TYR A 81 13.61 -16.62 -13.74
C TYR A 81 13.22 -17.60 -14.86
N ALA A 82 12.96 -17.12 -16.08
CA ALA A 82 12.78 -17.97 -17.26
C ALA A 82 14.13 -18.47 -17.79
#